data_AF-A0A4Q1URV7-F1
#
_entry.id   AF-A0A4Q1URV7-F1
#
_cell.length_a   1.000
_cell.length_b   1.000
_cell.length_c   1.000
_cell.angle_alpha   90.00
_cell.angle_beta   90.00
_cell.angle_gamma   90.00
#
_symmetry.space_group_name_H-M   'P 1'
#
loop_
_entity.id
_entity.type
_entity.pdbx_description
1 polymer ?
#
loop_
_entity_poly.entity_id
_entity_poly.type
_entity_poly.pdbx_seq_one_letter_code
_entity_poly.pdbx_strand_id
1 'polypeptide(L)'
;MQNELHKASVWILGKWLGRIIRYDDRADARTDLAEFGAFEANLAEVTVVDHGADFLISRWGAEIGMLCGGNQRNRRLSELPRPSRGQLRRICVRAMMSRAPAAENAVWAVRGGIWECVMLALPAAGNEDGVSHLLIALLFAPHPLFTDPFQPEDAARAIATPSIDS
;
A
#
# COMPACT_ATOMS: atom_id res chain seq x y z
N MET A 1 -17.61 -7.90 -3.13
CA MET A 1 -16.32 -7.37 -2.66
C MET A 1 -15.12 -7.92 -3.44
N GLN A 2 -14.92 -9.25 -3.51
CA GLN A 2 -13.83 -9.87 -4.30
C GLN A 2 -13.80 -9.45 -5.79
N ASN A 3 -14.97 -9.32 -6.43
CA ASN A 3 -15.06 -8.90 -7.84
C ASN A 3 -14.50 -7.48 -8.09
N GLU A 4 -14.78 -6.53 -7.19
CA GLU A 4 -14.30 -5.15 -7.32
C GLU A 4 -12.80 -5.03 -7.04
N LEU A 5 -12.29 -5.81 -6.06
CA LEU A 5 -10.85 -5.87 -5.80
C LEU A 5 -10.09 -6.46 -6.99
N HIS A 6 -10.64 -7.51 -7.62
CA HIS A 6 -10.07 -8.09 -8.82
C HIS A 6 -10.05 -7.06 -9.97
N LYS A 7 -11.15 -6.35 -10.21
CA LYS A 7 -11.21 -5.29 -11.23
C LYS A 7 -10.22 -4.16 -10.98
N ALA A 8 -10.13 -3.67 -9.74
CA ALA A 8 -9.18 -2.63 -9.36
C ALA A 8 -7.72 -3.08 -9.56
N SER A 9 -7.40 -4.29 -9.11
CA SER A 9 -6.07 -4.89 -9.29
C SER A 9 -5.71 -5.03 -10.76
N VAL A 10 -6.63 -5.60 -11.56
CA VAL A 10 -6.44 -5.78 -13.02
C VAL A 10 -6.28 -4.44 -13.73
N TRP A 11 -7.02 -3.41 -13.31
CA TRP A 11 -6.91 -2.08 -13.89
C TRP A 11 -5.56 -1.43 -13.58
N ILE A 12 -5.11 -1.44 -12.32
CA ILE A 12 -3.81 -0.89 -11.93
C ILE A 12 -2.68 -1.66 -12.62
N LEU A 13 -2.76 -3.00 -12.64
CA LEU A 13 -1.79 -3.85 -13.32
C LEU A 13 -1.78 -3.61 -14.82
N GLY A 14 -2.93 -3.42 -15.46
CA GLY A 14 -3.03 -3.11 -16.89
C GLY A 14 -2.41 -1.75 -17.23
N LYS A 15 -2.63 -0.73 -16.39
CA LYS A 15 -2.00 0.59 -16.53
C LYS A 15 -0.49 0.52 -16.35
N TRP A 16 -0.05 -0.17 -15.31
CA TRP A 16 1.36 -0.42 -15.02
C TRP A 16 2.06 -1.18 -16.17
N LEU A 17 1.46 -2.27 -16.64
CA LEU A 17 2.01 -3.08 -17.73
C LEU A 17 2.08 -2.29 -19.03
N GLY A 18 1.02 -1.54 -19.36
CA GLY A 18 1.00 -0.65 -20.50
C GLY A 18 2.10 0.43 -20.45
N ARG A 19 2.50 0.85 -19.24
CA ARG A 19 3.62 1.78 -19.04
C ARG A 19 4.96 1.10 -19.28
N ILE A 20 5.20 -0.08 -18.69
CA ILE A 20 6.44 -0.84 -18.91
C ILE A 20 6.66 -1.11 -20.39
N ILE A 21 5.62 -1.53 -21.12
CA ILE A 21 5.73 -1.83 -22.56
C ILE A 21 6.02 -0.58 -23.39
N ARG A 22 5.56 0.61 -22.97
CA ARG A 22 5.70 1.87 -23.73
C ARG A 22 6.98 2.65 -23.40
N TYR A 23 7.54 2.44 -22.22
CA TYR A 23 8.71 3.17 -21.71
C TYR A 23 9.92 2.24 -21.66
N ASP A 24 10.49 1.96 -22.82
CA ASP A 24 11.68 1.10 -22.95
C ASP A 24 13.01 1.88 -22.79
N ASP A 25 12.99 3.21 -22.63
CA ASP A 25 14.24 3.99 -22.82
C ASP A 25 14.39 5.31 -22.01
N ARG A 26 13.70 5.47 -20.87
CA ARG A 26 14.01 6.62 -19.98
C ARG A 26 14.11 6.19 -18.54
N ALA A 27 15.36 6.07 -18.10
CA ALA A 27 15.80 5.80 -16.72
C ALA A 27 15.27 6.77 -15.65
N ASP A 28 14.50 7.80 -16.02
CA ASP A 28 14.07 8.90 -15.17
C ASP A 28 12.57 9.23 -15.27
N ALA A 29 11.77 8.37 -15.90
CA ALA A 29 10.33 8.60 -16.01
C ALA A 29 9.65 8.41 -14.64
N ARG A 30 9.63 9.48 -13.82
CA ARG A 30 8.80 9.58 -12.62
C ARG A 30 7.36 9.19 -12.93
N THR A 31 6.73 8.46 -12.02
CA THR A 31 5.35 8.03 -12.20
C THR A 31 4.41 9.19 -11.88
N ASP A 32 3.72 9.71 -12.90
CA ASP A 32 2.65 10.66 -12.64
C ASP A 32 1.43 9.93 -12.10
N LEU A 33 1.24 9.99 -10.79
CA LEU A 33 0.13 9.31 -10.10
C LEU A 33 -1.25 9.73 -10.65
N ALA A 34 -1.37 10.94 -11.24
CA ALA A 34 -2.61 11.41 -11.86
C ALA A 34 -3.07 10.51 -13.03
N GLU A 35 -2.16 9.79 -13.70
CA GLU A 35 -2.50 8.83 -14.77
C GLU A 35 -3.36 7.66 -14.26
N PHE A 36 -3.35 7.43 -12.94
CA PHE A 36 -4.13 6.39 -12.26
C PHE A 36 -5.51 6.88 -11.80
N GLY A 37 -5.89 8.12 -12.11
CA GLY A 37 -7.24 8.67 -11.92
C GLY A 37 -7.74 8.48 -10.48
N ALA A 38 -8.88 7.80 -10.32
CA ALA A 38 -9.49 7.58 -9.00
C ALA A 38 -8.60 6.82 -8.00
N PHE A 39 -7.55 6.12 -8.46
CA PHE A 39 -6.61 5.43 -7.60
C PHE A 39 -5.44 6.30 -7.13
N GLU A 40 -5.25 7.51 -7.68
CA GLU A 40 -4.14 8.42 -7.33
C GLU A 40 -3.95 8.56 -5.82
N ALA A 41 -5.04 8.76 -5.09
CA ALA A 41 -5.01 8.96 -3.63
C ALA A 41 -4.52 7.72 -2.85
N ASN A 42 -4.60 6.54 -3.45
CA ASN A 42 -4.20 5.26 -2.85
C ASN A 42 -2.81 4.80 -3.27
N LEU A 43 -2.08 5.61 -4.05
CA LEU A 43 -0.77 5.26 -4.58
C LEU A 43 0.36 5.97 -3.84
N ALA A 44 1.53 5.34 -3.77
CA ALA A 44 2.76 5.98 -3.33
C ALA A 44 3.91 5.61 -4.26
N GLU A 45 4.74 6.60 -4.60
CA GLU A 45 5.97 6.38 -5.36
C GLU A 45 7.15 6.23 -4.39
N VAL A 46 7.96 5.20 -4.62
CA VAL A 46 9.03 4.80 -3.74
C VAL A 46 10.31 4.59 -4.53
N THR A 47 11.40 5.22 -4.08
CA THR A 47 12.75 5.02 -4.58
C THR A 47 13.47 4.02 -3.69
N VAL A 48 14.13 3.05 -4.31
CA VAL A 48 14.96 2.06 -3.62
C VAL A 48 16.27 2.71 -3.20
N VAL A 49 16.66 2.54 -1.94
CA VAL A 49 17.92 3.06 -1.40
C VAL A 49 18.85 1.90 -1.09
N ASP A 50 20.11 2.01 -1.53
CA ASP A 50 21.19 1.03 -1.30
C ASP A 50 20.74 -0.42 -1.53
N HIS A 51 20.23 -0.72 -2.73
CA HIS A 51 19.73 -2.05 -3.12
C HIS A 51 18.69 -2.65 -2.15
N GLY A 52 17.85 -1.80 -1.56
CA GLY A 52 16.77 -2.20 -0.65
C GLY A 52 17.16 -2.24 0.82
N ALA A 53 18.30 -1.62 1.20
CA ALA A 53 18.60 -1.35 2.60
C ALA A 53 17.48 -0.48 3.21
N ASP A 54 16.98 0.49 2.45
CA ASP A 54 15.82 1.31 2.78
C ASP A 54 15.02 1.73 1.54
N PHE A 55 13.92 2.44 1.77
CA PHE A 55 13.02 2.91 0.72
C PHE A 55 12.62 4.35 1.01
N LEU A 56 12.84 5.24 0.06
CA LEU A 56 12.47 6.65 0.15
C LEU A 56 11.11 6.86 -0.51
N ILE A 57 10.14 7.41 0.21
CA ILE A 57 8.81 7.66 -0.37
C ILE A 57 8.80 9.07 -0.95
N SER A 58 8.95 9.17 -2.27
CA SER A 58 9.06 10.44 -3.01
C SER A 58 7.71 11.14 -3.13
N ARG A 59 6.61 10.38 -3.21
CA ARG A 59 5.26 10.92 -3.38
C ARG A 59 4.23 10.04 -2.68
N TRP A 60 3.27 10.71 -2.05
CA TRP A 60 2.11 10.11 -1.41
C TRP A 60 0.83 10.55 -2.11
N GLY A 61 -0.03 9.60 -2.40
CA GLY A 61 -1.47 9.81 -2.52
C GLY A 61 -2.06 10.12 -1.14
N ALA A 62 -3.15 10.89 -1.13
CA ALA A 62 -3.72 11.42 0.11
C ALA A 62 -4.12 10.33 1.12
N GLU A 63 -4.77 9.25 0.66
CA GLU A 63 -5.28 8.19 1.53
C GLU A 63 -4.16 7.36 2.13
N ILE A 64 -3.26 6.82 1.29
CA ILE A 64 -2.13 6.03 1.78
C ILE A 64 -1.20 6.88 2.66
N GLY A 65 -1.04 8.17 2.35
CA GLY A 65 -0.31 9.11 3.20
C GLY A 65 -0.96 9.27 4.57
N MET A 66 -2.28 9.48 4.65
CA MET A 66 -3.00 9.59 5.93
C MET A 66 -2.83 8.32 6.79
N LEU A 67 -2.97 7.14 6.18
CA LEU A 67 -2.79 5.87 6.88
C LEU A 67 -1.38 5.73 7.45
N CYS A 68 -0.36 6.23 6.73
CA CYS A 68 1.04 6.22 7.15
C CYS A 68 1.41 7.27 8.21
N GLY A 69 0.46 8.02 8.75
CA GLY A 69 0.71 9.10 9.71
C GLY A 69 0.85 10.48 9.07
N GLY A 70 0.28 10.68 7.88
CA GLY A 70 0.20 11.95 7.17
C GLY A 70 1.13 12.06 5.96
N ASN A 71 1.01 13.18 5.23
CA ASN A 71 1.81 13.45 4.05
C ASN A 71 3.24 13.86 4.43
N GLN A 72 4.13 12.87 4.52
CA GLN A 72 5.53 13.06 4.89
C GLN A 72 6.42 12.73 3.68
N ARG A 73 6.44 13.65 2.70
CA ARG A 73 7.26 13.51 1.49
C ARG A 73 8.73 13.34 1.84
N ASN A 74 9.44 12.52 1.05
CA ASN A 74 10.85 12.22 1.20
C ASN A 74 11.23 11.60 2.55
N ARG A 75 10.28 10.97 3.24
CA ARG A 75 10.62 10.13 4.39
C ARG A 75 11.14 8.78 3.95
N ARG A 76 12.07 8.28 4.74
CA ARG A 76 12.49 6.88 4.65
C ARG A 76 11.43 5.99 5.29
N LEU A 77 11.25 4.81 4.73
CA LEU A 77 10.35 3.81 5.25
C LEU A 77 10.77 3.38 6.66
N SER A 78 12.07 3.36 6.97
CA SER A 78 12.61 3.13 8.32
C SER A 78 12.08 4.08 9.39
N GLU A 79 11.73 5.31 9.01
CA GLU A 79 11.23 6.37 9.90
C GLU A 79 9.70 6.30 10.13
N LEU A 80 8.98 5.45 9.39
CA LEU A 80 7.55 5.28 9.56
C LEU A 80 7.21 4.58 10.89
N PRO A 81 6.05 4.91 11.49
CA PRO A 81 5.57 4.21 12.67
C PRO A 81 5.26 2.73 12.36
N ARG A 82 5.22 1.90 13.40
CA ARG A 82 4.65 0.55 13.31
C ARG A 82 3.12 0.66 13.44
N PRO A 83 2.33 -0.19 12.76
CA PRO A 83 2.72 -1.40 12.02
C PRO A 83 3.08 -1.20 10.53
N SER A 84 2.75 -0.05 9.93
CA SER A 84 2.87 0.22 8.49
C SER A 84 4.27 -0.02 7.93
N ARG A 85 5.30 0.40 8.69
CA ARG A 85 6.70 0.17 8.33
C ARG A 85 7.02 -1.30 8.00
N GLY A 86 6.55 -2.24 8.82
CA GLY A 86 6.91 -3.65 8.66
C GLY A 86 6.31 -4.25 7.39
N GLN A 87 5.04 -3.95 7.13
CA GLN A 87 4.31 -4.45 5.96
C GLN A 87 4.84 -3.82 4.66
N LEU A 88 4.99 -2.49 4.64
CA LEU A 88 5.53 -1.78 3.47
C LEU A 88 6.95 -2.28 3.13
N ARG A 89 7.81 -2.50 4.14
CA ARG A 89 9.16 -3.03 3.89
C ARG A 89 9.11 -4.39 3.20
N ARG A 90 8.28 -5.32 3.71
CA ARG A 90 8.20 -6.68 3.17
C ARG A 90 7.76 -6.70 1.73
N ILE A 91 6.70 -5.97 1.39
CA ILE A 91 6.18 -5.95 0.02
C ILE A 91 7.16 -5.27 -0.94
N CYS A 92 7.84 -4.18 -0.53
CA CYS A 92 8.86 -3.53 -1.33
C CYS A 92 10.05 -4.43 -1.60
N VAL A 93 10.58 -5.09 -0.57
CA VAL A 93 11.70 -6.05 -0.72
C VAL A 93 11.28 -7.19 -1.64
N ARG A 94 10.07 -7.73 -1.48
CA ARG A 94 9.59 -8.84 -2.32
C ARG A 94 9.52 -8.42 -3.79
N ALA A 95 8.89 -7.28 -4.10
CA ALA A 95 8.78 -6.79 -5.48
C ALA A 95 10.14 -6.46 -6.11
N MET A 96 11.05 -5.87 -5.33
CA MET A 96 12.41 -5.54 -5.76
C MET A 96 13.22 -6.80 -6.08
N MET A 97 13.21 -7.79 -5.18
CA MET A 97 14.00 -9.03 -5.34
C MET A 97 13.46 -9.92 -6.46
N SER A 98 12.13 -10.02 -6.62
CA SER A 98 11.53 -10.78 -7.72
C SER A 98 11.56 -10.05 -9.06
N ARG A 99 11.86 -8.75 -9.06
CA ARG A 99 11.70 -7.86 -10.21
C ARG A 99 10.29 -7.96 -10.84
N ALA A 100 9.29 -8.25 -10.01
CA ALA A 100 7.91 -8.51 -10.43
C ALA A 100 6.92 -7.91 -9.43
N PRO A 101 5.65 -7.70 -9.83
CA PRO A 101 4.59 -7.33 -8.91
C PRO A 101 4.53 -8.24 -7.69
N ALA A 102 4.40 -7.65 -6.50
CA ALA A 102 4.18 -8.38 -5.25
C ALA A 102 2.94 -7.87 -4.54
N ALA A 103 2.12 -8.76 -4.02
CA ALA A 103 0.94 -8.43 -3.21
C ALA A 103 1.07 -8.99 -1.79
N GLU A 104 0.49 -8.28 -0.82
CA GLU A 104 0.41 -8.73 0.58
C GLU A 104 -0.88 -8.20 1.22
N ASN A 105 -1.56 -9.06 2.00
CA ASN A 105 -2.65 -8.60 2.87
C ASN A 105 -2.05 -7.76 4.00
N ALA A 106 -2.61 -6.59 4.23
CA ALA A 106 -2.16 -5.66 5.25
C ALA A 106 -3.29 -5.35 6.22
N VAL A 107 -2.93 -5.22 7.48
CA VAL A 107 -3.83 -4.79 8.55
C VAL A 107 -3.33 -3.45 9.09
N TRP A 108 -4.18 -2.44 9.05
CA TRP A 108 -3.90 -1.08 9.52
C TRP A 108 -4.78 -0.73 10.70
N ALA A 109 -4.20 -0.17 11.75
CA ALA A 109 -4.94 0.37 12.88
C ALA A 109 -4.99 1.89 12.76
N VAL A 110 -6.18 2.46 12.54
CA VAL A 110 -6.35 3.91 12.33
C VAL A 110 -7.55 4.39 13.14
N ARG A 111 -7.32 5.35 14.04
CA ARG A 111 -8.36 5.95 14.90
C ARG A 111 -9.21 4.92 15.67
N GLY A 112 -8.58 3.83 16.14
CA GLY A 112 -9.26 2.76 16.88
C GLY A 112 -9.95 1.70 16.01
N GLY A 113 -10.04 1.90 14.69
CA GLY A 113 -10.50 0.88 13.73
C GLY A 113 -9.36 0.01 13.23
N ILE A 114 -9.63 -1.28 13.03
CA ILE A 114 -8.75 -2.22 12.33
C ILE A 114 -9.27 -2.37 10.90
N TRP A 115 -8.38 -2.19 9.94
CA TRP A 115 -8.68 -2.19 8.52
C TRP A 115 -7.89 -3.27 7.80
N GLU A 116 -8.58 -4.13 7.06
CA GLU A 116 -7.97 -5.12 6.19
C GLU A 116 -7.89 -4.59 4.76
N CYS A 117 -6.69 -4.58 4.21
CA CYS A 117 -6.38 -4.05 2.90
C CYS A 117 -5.51 -5.05 2.12
N VAL A 118 -5.44 -4.89 0.81
CA VAL A 118 -4.43 -5.55 -0.02
C VAL A 118 -3.44 -4.49 -0.49
N MET A 119 -2.16 -4.68 -0.21
CA MET A 119 -1.12 -3.85 -0.80
C MET A 119 -0.57 -4.54 -2.04
N LEU A 120 -0.17 -3.74 -3.00
CA LEU A 120 0.50 -4.16 -4.22
C LEU A 120 1.73 -3.27 -4.42
N ALA A 121 2.91 -3.86 -4.60
CA ALA A 121 4.13 -3.16 -4.98
C ALA A 121 4.52 -3.56 -6.41
N LEU A 122 4.79 -2.57 -7.24
CA LEU A 122 4.99 -2.71 -8.68
C LEU A 122 6.33 -2.09 -9.08
N PRO A 123 7.28 -2.84 -9.68
CA PRO A 123 8.49 -2.27 -10.25
C PRO A 123 8.15 -1.20 -11.30
N ALA A 124 8.48 0.06 -11.03
CA ALA A 124 8.12 1.19 -11.89
C ALA A 124 9.28 1.66 -12.76
N ALA A 125 10.52 1.46 -12.29
CA ALA A 125 11.74 1.68 -13.06
C ALA A 125 12.88 0.84 -12.48
N GLY A 126 13.90 0.61 -13.30
CA GLY A 126 15.09 -0.15 -12.94
C GLY A 126 16.12 -0.13 -14.07
N ASN A 127 17.31 -0.60 -13.76
CA ASN A 127 18.41 -0.83 -14.70
C ASN A 127 18.93 -2.26 -14.54
N GLU A 128 20.09 -2.55 -15.11
CA GLU A 128 20.75 -3.87 -14.97
C GLU A 128 21.01 -4.24 -13.49
N ASP A 129 21.34 -3.25 -12.66
CA ASP A 129 21.60 -3.39 -11.21
C ASP A 129 20.33 -3.73 -10.41
N GLY A 130 19.14 -3.50 -10.99
CA GLY A 130 17.86 -3.94 -10.45
C GLY A 130 16.80 -2.85 -10.43
N VAL A 131 15.80 -3.05 -9.56
CA VAL A 131 14.67 -2.12 -9.42
C VAL A 131 15.13 -0.88 -8.64
N SER A 132 14.98 0.30 -9.25
CA SER A 132 15.30 1.59 -8.64
C SER A 132 14.05 2.32 -8.13
N HIS A 133 12.88 2.06 -8.72
CA HIS A 133 11.61 2.64 -8.30
C HIS A 133 10.49 1.61 -8.22
N LEU A 134 9.63 1.81 -7.22
CA LEU A 134 8.42 1.03 -6.98
C LEU A 134 7.21 1.96 -6.94
N LEU A 135 6.09 1.50 -7.47
CA LEU A 135 4.77 2.07 -7.23
C LEU A 135 4.03 1.16 -6.23
N ILE A 136 3.62 1.71 -5.10
CA ILE A 136 2.81 1.01 -4.12
C ILE A 136 1.36 1.43 -4.31
N ALA A 137 0.46 0.46 -4.38
CA ALA A 137 -0.97 0.67 -4.38
C ALA A 137 -1.60 0.03 -3.15
N LEU A 138 -2.45 0.79 -2.47
CA LEU A 138 -3.34 0.28 -1.44
C LEU A 138 -4.69 -0.01 -2.07
N LEU A 139 -4.99 -1.29 -2.23
CA LEU A 139 -6.27 -1.78 -2.71
C LEU A 139 -7.15 -2.03 -1.48
N PHE A 140 -8.29 -1.32 -1.43
CA PHE A 140 -9.19 -1.30 -0.28
C PHE A 140 -8.60 -0.61 0.95
N ALA A 141 -8.48 0.72 0.92
CA ALA A 141 -8.76 1.52 2.11
C ALA A 141 -10.24 1.90 2.03
N PRO A 142 -11.11 1.48 2.97
CA PRO A 142 -12.42 2.12 3.07
C PRO A 142 -12.19 3.61 3.29
N HIS A 143 -12.75 4.39 2.37
CA HIS A 143 -12.68 5.84 2.35
C HIS A 143 -13.00 6.38 3.76
N PRO A 144 -12.30 7.43 4.27
CA PRO A 144 -12.57 8.02 5.59
C PRO A 144 -13.98 8.59 5.78
N LEU A 145 -14.82 8.52 4.75
CA LEU A 145 -16.25 8.88 4.78
C LEU A 145 -17.16 7.70 5.15
N PHE A 146 -16.65 6.47 5.17
CA PHE A 146 -17.36 5.32 5.74
C PHE A 146 -17.07 5.28 7.25
N THR A 147 -17.75 6.16 7.98
CA THR A 147 -18.04 5.94 9.39
C THR A 147 -18.83 4.65 9.52
N ASP A 148 -18.13 3.57 9.83
CA ASP A 148 -18.51 2.80 11.02
C ASP A 148 -17.26 2.09 11.55
N PRO A 149 -16.56 2.66 12.54
CA PRO A 149 -15.59 1.87 13.28
C PRO A 149 -16.40 0.82 14.04
N PHE A 150 -16.05 -0.46 13.86
CA PHE A 150 -16.42 -1.56 14.76
C PHE A 150 -16.76 -1.02 16.15
N GLN A 151 -18.06 -0.94 16.47
CA GLN A 151 -18.48 -0.52 17.79
C GLN A 151 -17.92 -1.56 18.77
N PRO A 152 -17.22 -1.14 19.83
CA PRO A 152 -16.66 -2.06 20.82
C PRO A 152 -17.72 -2.87 21.59
N GLU A 153 -19.00 -2.68 21.27
CA GLU A 153 -20.15 -3.36 21.85
C GLU A 153 -20.28 -4.82 21.38
N ASP A 154 -19.75 -5.16 20.20
CA ASP A 154 -19.76 -6.55 19.71
C ASP A 154 -18.70 -7.44 20.38
N ALA A 155 -17.63 -6.83 20.93
CA ALA A 155 -16.65 -7.56 21.74
C ALA A 155 -17.18 -7.89 23.15
N ALA A 156 -18.16 -7.14 23.65
CA ALA A 156 -18.75 -7.36 24.97
C ALA A 156 -19.80 -8.48 24.99
N ARG A 157 -20.40 -8.82 23.83
CA ARG A 157 -21.41 -9.90 23.73
C ARG A 157 -20.83 -11.32 23.63
N ALA A 158 -19.53 -11.48 23.42
CA ALA A 158 -18.89 -12.80 23.28
C ALA A 158 -18.39 -13.42 24.60
N ILE A 159 -18.57 -12.74 25.75
CA ILE A 159 -18.26 -13.29 27.08
C ILE A 159 -19.56 -13.37 27.91
N ALA A 160 -20.57 -14.03 27.36
CA ALA A 160 -21.67 -14.57 28.16
C ALA A 160 -21.30 -16.00 28.56
N THR A 161 -20.59 -16.15 29.67
CA THR A 161 -20.53 -17.43 30.39
C THR A 161 -21.63 -17.44 31.46
N PRO A 162 -22.42 -18.52 31.58
CA PRO A 162 -23.61 -18.55 32.42
C PRO A 162 -23.28 -18.52 33.91
N SER A 163 -24.04 -17.75 34.65
CA SER A 163 -24.15 -17.82 36.10
C SER A 163 -24.67 -19.20 36.52
N ILE A 164 -23.87 -19.94 37.29
CA ILE A 164 -24.31 -21.13 38.01
C ILE A 164 -24.54 -20.69 39.46
N ASP A 165 -25.80 -20.62 39.85
CA ASP A 165 -26.23 -20.49 41.24
C ASP A 165 -25.88 -21.78 42.02
N SER A 166 -25.29 -21.62 43.21
CA SER A 166 -25.37 -22.53 44.36
C SER A 166 -24.96 -21.80 45.63
#